data_AF-A0A2S7ZHF7-F1
#
_entry.id   AF-A0A2S7ZHF7-F1
#
_cell.length_a   1.000
_cell.length_b   1.000
_cell.length_c   1.000
_cell.angle_alpha   90.00
_cell.angle_beta   90.00
_cell.angle_gamma   90.00
#
_symmetry.space_group_name_H-M   'P 1'
#
loop_
_entity.id
_entity.type
_entity.pdbx_description
1 polymer ?
#
loop_
_entity_poly.entity_id
_entity_poly.type
_entity_poly.pdbx_seq_one_letter_code
_entity_poly.pdbx_strand_id
1 'polypeptide(L)'
;MKLSKQQIQQQREAIDGLYELVKDAPASERKDSAMAYCEGCIAACDLALKILNGKKVEAPKVEEPEATPKVEEKPEEKPKRKRTTKKKEVEAPAVEETPEEDDLDDLL
;
A
#
# COMPACT_ATOMS: atom_id res chain seq x y z
N MET A 1 10.17 2.43 -17.79
CA MET A 1 11.63 2.25 -17.59
C MET A 1 11.88 1.01 -16.73
N LYS A 2 13.00 0.31 -16.91
CA LYS A 2 13.43 -0.77 -16.00
C LYS A 2 14.54 -0.24 -15.12
N LEU A 3 14.41 -0.35 -13.80
CA LEU A 3 15.52 -0.04 -12.88
C LEU A 3 16.58 -1.14 -12.95
N SER A 4 17.85 -0.74 -13.03
CA SER A 4 19.00 -1.63 -12.93
C SER A 4 19.36 -1.91 -11.47
N LYS A 5 20.11 -3.00 -11.22
CA LYS A 5 20.62 -3.34 -9.88
C LYS A 5 21.44 -2.19 -9.29
N GLN A 6 22.30 -1.58 -10.12
CA GLN A 6 23.15 -0.47 -9.69
C GLN A 6 22.31 0.75 -9.30
N GLN A 7 21.24 1.05 -10.04
CA GLN A 7 20.33 2.17 -9.69
C GLN A 7 19.63 1.93 -8.35
N ILE A 8 19.24 0.69 -8.06
CA ILE A 8 18.59 0.36 -6.78
C ILE A 8 19.60 0.40 -5.62
N GLN A 9 20.84 -0.04 -5.84
CA GLN A 9 21.91 0.11 -4.84
C GLN A 9 22.17 1.59 -4.54
N GLN A 10 22.29 2.42 -5.57
CA GLN A 10 22.51 3.85 -5.42
C GLN A 10 21.33 4.55 -4.72
N GLN A 11 20.10 4.12 -5.00
CA GLN A 11 18.92 4.57 -4.27
C GLN A 11 18.99 4.18 -2.78
N ARG A 12 19.38 2.95 -2.46
CA ARG A 12 19.54 2.47 -1.08
C ARG A 12 20.56 3.30 -0.32
N GLU A 13 21.75 3.51 -0.89
CA GLU A 13 22.80 4.34 -0.27
C GLU A 13 22.36 5.80 -0.07
N ALA A 14 21.60 6.36 -1.02
CA ALA A 14 21.03 7.69 -0.87
C ALA A 14 19.99 7.76 0.26
N ILE A 15 19.16 6.72 0.43
CA ILE A 15 18.19 6.64 1.52
C ILE A 15 18.89 6.42 2.86
N ASP A 16 19.95 5.62 2.93
CA ASP A 16 20.78 5.46 4.14
C ASP A 16 21.35 6.82 4.58
N GLY A 17 21.87 7.61 3.64
CA GLY A 17 22.32 8.98 3.92
C GLY A 17 21.19 9.91 4.37
N LEU A 18 20.00 9.80 3.77
CA LEU A 18 18.82 10.56 4.19
C LEU A 18 18.37 10.17 5.61
N TYR A 19 18.41 8.88 5.95
CA TYR A 19 18.03 8.38 7.27
C TYR A 19 18.91 8.99 8.37
N GLU A 20 20.23 9.05 8.17
CA GLU A 20 21.13 9.68 9.14
C GLU A 20 20.86 11.19 9.28
N LEU A 21 20.57 11.90 8.19
CA LEU A 21 20.15 13.32 8.26
C LEU A 21 18.84 13.51 9.04
N VAL A 22 17.84 12.65 8.80
CA VAL A 22 16.55 12.69 9.50
C VAL A 22 16.74 12.36 10.99
N LYS A 23 17.64 11.42 11.31
CA LYS A 23 17.97 11.02 12.68
C LYS A 23 18.62 12.14 13.49
N ASP A 24 19.35 13.05 12.86
CA ASP A 24 19.91 14.24 13.51
C ASP A 24 18.88 15.38 13.73
N ALA A 25 17.70 15.29 13.13
CA ALA A 25 16.64 16.28 13.31
C ALA A 25 16.08 16.31 14.75
N PRO A 26 15.49 17.43 15.21
CA PRO A 26 14.83 17.50 16.51
C PRO A 26 13.65 16.52 16.60
N ALA A 27 13.45 15.95 17.79
CA ALA A 27 12.37 15.00 18.05
C ALA A 27 11.00 15.62 17.71
N SER A 28 10.26 14.94 16.82
CA SER A 28 8.92 15.32 16.38
C SER A 28 8.26 14.13 15.71
N GLU A 29 6.93 14.07 15.69
CA GLU A 29 6.21 12.99 14.98
C GLU A 29 6.55 12.91 13.49
N ARG A 30 6.92 14.05 12.88
CA ARG A 30 7.39 14.10 11.49
C ARG A 30 8.74 13.42 11.32
N LYS A 31 9.65 13.57 12.28
CA LYS A 31 10.94 12.86 12.29
C LYS A 31 10.70 11.36 12.35
N ASP A 32 9.87 10.90 13.27
CA ASP A 32 9.59 9.47 13.44
C ASP A 32 8.95 8.87 12.18
N SER A 33 8.01 9.61 11.57
CA SER A 33 7.40 9.22 10.29
C SER A 33 8.41 9.17 9.14
N ALA A 34 9.33 10.13 9.08
CA ALA A 34 10.36 10.18 8.05
C ALA A 34 11.42 9.07 8.23
N MET A 35 11.78 8.72 9.47
CA MET A 35 12.65 7.58 9.75
C MET A 35 11.98 6.27 9.31
N ALA A 36 10.72 6.05 9.68
CA ALA A 36 9.96 4.88 9.26
C ALA A 36 9.82 4.78 7.73
N TYR A 37 9.65 5.91 7.05
CA TYR A 37 9.64 5.96 5.58
C TYR A 37 10.98 5.51 4.99
N CYS A 38 12.10 6.02 5.49
CA CYS A 38 13.44 5.64 5.02
C CYS A 38 13.69 4.13 5.23
N GLU A 39 13.34 3.59 6.41
CA GLU A 39 13.43 2.15 6.69
C GLU A 39 12.60 1.31 5.71
N GLY A 40 11.37 1.75 5.43
CA GLY A 40 10.50 1.11 4.45
C GLY A 40 11.07 1.13 3.03
N CYS A 41 11.67 2.25 2.61
CA CYS A 41 12.30 2.37 1.30
C CYS A 41 13.57 1.51 1.18
N ILE A 42 14.38 1.41 2.24
CA ILE A 42 15.56 0.51 2.28
C ILE A 42 15.09 -0.95 2.15
N ALA A 43 14.07 -1.36 2.90
CA ALA A 43 13.51 -2.71 2.81
C ALA A 43 12.97 -3.02 1.40
N ALA A 44 12.32 -2.04 0.76
CA ALA A 44 11.85 -2.16 -0.63
C ALA A 44 13.02 -2.31 -1.62
N CYS A 45 14.11 -1.56 -1.45
CA CYS A 45 15.32 -1.70 -2.27
C CYS A 45 15.93 -3.09 -2.12
N ASP A 46 16.05 -3.59 -0.89
CA ASP A 46 16.58 -4.93 -0.60
C ASP A 46 15.72 -6.03 -1.22
N LEU A 47 14.39 -5.88 -1.18
CA LEU A 47 13.45 -6.79 -1.84
C LEU A 47 13.63 -6.76 -3.36
N ALA A 48 13.72 -5.57 -3.97
CA ALA A 48 13.93 -5.42 -5.40
C ALA A 48 15.26 -6.06 -5.85
N LEU A 49 16.33 -5.88 -5.07
CA LEU A 49 17.63 -6.53 -5.33
C LEU A 49 17.54 -8.05 -5.23
N LYS A 50 16.81 -8.60 -4.24
CA LYS A 50 16.58 -10.04 -4.12
C LYS A 50 15.87 -10.59 -5.37
N ILE A 51 14.81 -9.91 -5.82
CA ILE A 51 14.04 -10.28 -7.02
C ILE A 51 14.94 -10.24 -8.26
N LEU A 52 15.74 -9.18 -8.45
CA LEU A 52 16.64 -9.05 -9.60
C LEU A 52 17.82 -10.04 -9.58
N ASN A 53 18.15 -10.61 -8.42
CA ASN A 53 19.14 -11.68 -8.29
C ASN A 53 18.54 -13.08 -8.53
N GLY A 54 17.24 -13.18 -8.84
CA GLY A 54 16.58 -14.46 -9.09
C GLY A 54 16.39 -15.31 -7.83
N LYS A 55 16.62 -14.73 -6.64
CA LYS A 55 16.36 -15.42 -5.39
C LYS A 55 14.85 -15.35 -5.14
N LYS A 56 14.15 -16.49 -5.25
CA LYS A 56 12.73 -16.57 -4.90
C LYS A 56 12.55 -15.95 -3.52
N VAL A 57 11.82 -14.84 -3.47
CA VAL A 57 11.34 -14.28 -2.23
C VAL A 57 10.21 -15.20 -1.80
N GLU A 58 10.54 -16.24 -1.03
CA GLU A 58 9.50 -16.97 -0.30
C GLU A 58 8.84 -15.93 0.61
N ALA A 59 7.56 -15.64 0.34
CA ALA A 59 6.80 -14.70 1.16
C ALA A 59 6.97 -15.12 2.63
N PRO A 60 7.19 -14.17 3.56
CA PRO A 60 7.19 -14.53 4.97
C PRO A 60 5.90 -15.30 5.22
N LYS A 61 6.03 -16.56 5.63
CA LYS A 61 4.91 -17.32 6.17
C LYS A 61 4.39 -16.44 7.30
N VAL A 62 3.23 -15.85 7.07
CA VAL A 62 2.40 -15.28 8.12
C VAL A 62 2.19 -16.44 9.07
N GLU A 63 2.95 -16.43 10.16
CA GLU A 63 2.70 -17.28 11.31
C GLU A 63 1.34 -16.83 11.81
N GLU A 64 0.30 -17.60 11.47
CA GLU A 64 -1.01 -17.47 12.07
C GLU A 64 -0.83 -17.46 13.60
N PRO A 65 -1.51 -16.54 14.31
CA PRO A 65 -1.29 -16.34 15.73
C PRO A 65 -1.52 -17.65 16.49
N GLU A 66 -0.57 -17.98 17.37
CA GLU A 66 -0.64 -19.11 18.28
C GLU A 66 -2.01 -19.18 18.99
N ALA A 67 -2.59 -20.37 18.92
CA ALA A 67 -3.84 -20.76 19.52
C ALA A 67 -3.92 -20.46 21.03
N THR A 68 -5.04 -19.90 21.46
CA THR A 68 -5.62 -20.13 22.80
C THR A 68 -7.16 -20.18 22.71
N PRO A 69 -7.85 -20.89 23.65
CA PRO A 69 -8.72 -22.01 23.27
C PRO A 69 -10.23 -21.78 23.42
N LYS A 70 -11.00 -22.64 22.73
CA LYS A 70 -12.26 -23.29 23.13
C LYS A 70 -13.36 -22.44 23.81
N VAL A 71 -14.35 -22.03 23.00
CA VAL A 71 -15.75 -21.82 23.41
C VAL A 71 -16.59 -22.41 22.28
N GLU A 72 -17.02 -23.66 22.45
CA GLU A 72 -18.38 -24.04 22.84
C GLU A 72 -19.32 -24.16 21.63
N GLU A 73 -19.73 -25.40 21.46
CA GLU A 73 -20.62 -26.02 20.50
C GLU A 73 -21.94 -25.28 20.29
N LYS A 74 -22.32 -25.02 19.03
CA LYS A 74 -23.73 -24.93 18.63
C LYS A 74 -23.92 -25.26 17.14
N PRO A 75 -24.54 -26.39 16.77
CA PRO A 75 -24.86 -26.72 15.39
C PRO A 75 -26.25 -26.20 14.97
N GLU A 76 -26.39 -26.02 13.65
CA GLU A 76 -27.63 -25.92 12.84
C GLU A 76 -28.52 -24.69 13.07
N GLU A 77 -29.00 -23.97 12.04
CA GLU A 77 -29.87 -24.49 10.99
C GLU A 77 -29.92 -23.53 9.78
N LYS A 78 -29.73 -24.06 8.57
CA LYS A 78 -30.19 -23.41 7.32
C LYS A 78 -31.70 -23.60 7.21
N PRO A 79 -32.41 -22.61 6.65
CA PRO A 79 -33.28 -22.98 5.54
C PRO A 79 -33.09 -22.10 4.30
N LYS A 80 -32.94 -22.82 3.18
CA LYS A 80 -33.11 -22.37 1.81
C LYS A 80 -34.41 -21.57 1.66
N ARG A 81 -34.35 -20.35 1.11
CA ARG A 81 -35.47 -19.80 0.33
C ARG A 81 -35.02 -19.30 -1.03
N LYS A 82 -35.51 -20.02 -2.05
CA LYS A 82 -35.43 -19.75 -3.48
C LYS A 82 -36.27 -18.50 -3.85
N ARG A 83 -35.72 -17.73 -4.80
CA ARG A 83 -36.37 -17.12 -5.98
C ARG A 83 -37.41 -16.02 -5.72
N THR A 84 -37.18 -14.81 -6.25
CA THR A 84 -37.85 -14.29 -7.46
C THR A 84 -37.34 -12.90 -7.89
N THR A 85 -37.10 -12.82 -9.18
CA THR A 85 -36.87 -11.69 -10.09
C THR A 85 -37.73 -10.46 -9.83
N LYS A 86 -37.15 -9.25 -9.90
CA LYS A 86 -37.77 -8.11 -10.61
C LYS A 86 -36.69 -7.09 -11.02
N LYS A 87 -36.55 -6.95 -12.34
CA LYS A 87 -35.85 -5.84 -13.00
C LYS A 87 -36.56 -4.52 -12.68
N LYS A 88 -35.77 -3.47 -12.46
CA LYS A 88 -36.03 -2.07 -12.81
C LYS A 88 -34.66 -1.38 -12.64
N GLU A 89 -33.79 -1.34 -13.64
CA GLU A 89 -33.84 -0.42 -14.78
C GLU A 89 -34.40 0.94 -14.36
N VAL A 90 -33.49 1.80 -13.88
CA VAL A 90 -33.61 3.25 -14.04
C VAL A 90 -32.28 3.70 -14.64
N GLU A 91 -32.28 3.73 -15.96
CA GLU A 91 -31.36 4.50 -16.77
C GLU A 91 -31.61 5.99 -16.51
N ALA A 92 -30.53 6.70 -16.18
CA ALA A 92 -30.13 8.09 -16.47
C ALA A 92 -31.21 9.21 -16.58
N PRO A 93 -30.83 10.44 -16.20
CA PRO A 93 -29.96 11.20 -17.09
C PRO A 93 -28.73 11.78 -16.39
N ALA A 94 -27.66 11.89 -17.17
CA ALA A 94 -26.50 12.71 -16.88
C ALA A 94 -26.94 14.11 -16.43
N VAL A 95 -26.42 14.53 -15.28
CA VAL A 95 -26.37 15.96 -14.94
C VAL A 95 -25.14 16.51 -15.65
N GLU A 96 -25.39 17.42 -16.58
CA GLU A 96 -24.52 18.50 -17.10
C GLU A 96 -23.26 18.70 -16.26
N GLU A 97 -22.08 18.50 -16.84
CA GLU A 97 -21.38 19.53 -17.61
C GLU A 97 -21.03 20.76 -16.73
N THR A 98 -19.87 20.69 -16.08
CA THR A 98 -18.95 21.82 -16.01
C THR A 98 -17.53 21.31 -16.27
N PRO A 99 -17.09 21.29 -17.54
CA PRO A 99 -15.69 21.46 -17.84
C PRO A 99 -15.55 22.58 -18.87
N GLU A 100 -15.39 23.84 -18.42
CA GLU A 100 -14.56 24.83 -19.09
C GLU A 100 -14.54 26.15 -18.31
N GLU A 101 -13.50 26.94 -18.61
CA GLU A 101 -13.17 28.28 -18.13
C GLU A 101 -12.45 28.33 -16.77
N ASP A 102 -11.26 28.89 -16.63
CA ASP A 102 -10.38 29.54 -17.61
C ASP A 102 -9.04 29.79 -16.90
N ASP A 103 -8.03 30.02 -17.72
CA ASP A 103 -6.64 30.38 -17.51
C ASP A 103 -6.37 31.41 -16.38
N LEU A 104 -6.47 30.99 -15.10
CA LEU A 104 -6.13 31.84 -13.95
C LEU A 104 -4.61 31.98 -13.77
N ASP A 105 -4.08 32.95 -14.52
CA ASP A 105 -3.04 33.90 -14.11
C ASP A 105 -1.61 33.34 -13.98
N ASP A 106 -1.00 33.16 -15.15
CA ASP A 106 0.37 33.58 -15.48
C ASP A 106 0.61 35.08 -15.14
N LEU A 107 0.51 35.45 -13.87
CA LEU A 107 0.77 36.82 -13.39
C LEU A 107 1.20 36.87 -11.92
N LEU A 108 2.45 36.45 -11.62
CA LEU A 108 3.42 37.20 -10.78
C LEU A 108 4.79 36.52 -10.69
#